data_AF-A0A349GSD6-F1
#
_entry.id   AF-A0A349GSD6-F1
#
_cell.length_a   1.000
_cell.length_b   1.000
_cell.length_c   1.000
_cell.angle_alpha   90.00
_cell.angle_beta   90.00
_cell.angle_gamma   90.00
#
_symmetry.space_group_name_H-M   'P 1'
#
loop_
_entity.id
_entity.type
_entity.pdbx_description
1 polymer ?
#
loop_
_entity_poly.entity_id
_entity_poly.type
_entity_poly.pdbx_seq_one_letter_code
_entity_poly.pdbx_strand_id
1 'polypeptide(L)'
;LDLWLIATFPALNLDIDDYPAIKEYLEQFLPKLNQTGEPFIDKNDEKQKTRKKTGNKWFETQDQIAYWNEFNKEKIVWKRIGSILKFAYDDKKNYCLDSTCIATGENIKYIMGYLNSKISKYYLSKEAPRTGTGDLIISVQALEPNPIPQISKEQQKPFETLVDYILFLKAQDLKFHGIKYELMPVYFEQIIDGMVYELYFEEILKEADKDIIQYLGELPEIENLSTDEQKMNIIENIFNKLHDNGHKVKNHLFYMDTIEEIKIIEGK
;
A
#
# COMPACT_ATOMS: atom_id res chain seq x y z
N LEU A 1 14.35 3.25 -18.36
CA LEU A 1 13.43 3.19 -19.52
C LEU A 1 12.06 3.45 -18.96
N ASP A 2 11.48 4.59 -19.30
CA ASP A 2 10.13 4.93 -18.89
C ASP A 2 9.16 4.13 -19.77
N LEU A 3 8.32 3.32 -19.14
CA LEU A 3 7.28 2.55 -19.82
C LEU A 3 5.95 3.28 -19.68
N TRP A 4 5.26 3.46 -20.80
CA TRP A 4 3.97 4.14 -20.85
C TRP A 4 2.88 3.17 -21.30
N LEU A 5 1.69 3.32 -20.73
CA LEU A 5 0.49 2.59 -21.13
C LEU A 5 -0.45 3.53 -21.91
N ILE A 6 -0.88 3.09 -23.09
CA ILE A 6 -1.92 3.79 -23.85
C ILE A 6 -3.27 3.20 -23.45
N ALA A 7 -4.15 4.04 -22.92
CA ALA A 7 -5.46 3.66 -22.41
C ALA A 7 -6.57 4.33 -23.21
N THR A 8 -7.31 3.53 -23.97
CA THR A 8 -8.46 3.96 -24.78
C THR A 8 -9.75 3.45 -24.14
N PHE A 9 -10.16 4.04 -23.02
CA PHE A 9 -11.36 3.58 -22.30
C PHE A 9 -12.63 4.17 -22.93
N PRO A 10 -13.72 3.39 -23.08
CA PRO A 10 -15.01 3.91 -23.52
C PRO A 10 -15.49 5.11 -22.68
N ALA A 11 -15.24 5.09 -21.37
CA ALA A 11 -15.61 6.16 -20.44
C ALA A 11 -14.96 7.53 -20.75
N LEU A 12 -13.87 7.56 -21.54
CA LEU A 12 -13.21 8.79 -21.94
C LEU A 12 -13.86 9.46 -23.16
N ASN A 13 -14.77 8.77 -23.86
CA ASN A 13 -15.44 9.25 -25.08
C ASN A 13 -14.47 9.85 -26.11
N LEU A 14 -13.30 9.22 -26.28
CA LEU A 14 -12.24 9.73 -27.15
C LEU A 14 -12.68 9.78 -28.61
N ASP A 15 -12.27 10.81 -29.32
CA ASP A 15 -12.14 10.77 -30.77
C ASP A 15 -10.74 10.29 -31.13
N ILE A 16 -10.62 9.18 -31.87
CA ILE A 16 -9.32 8.62 -32.23
C ILE A 16 -8.60 9.47 -33.27
N ASP A 17 -9.35 10.29 -34.02
CA ASP A 17 -8.79 11.18 -35.04
C ASP A 17 -8.00 12.34 -34.42
N ASP A 18 -8.26 12.67 -33.15
CA ASP A 18 -7.44 13.63 -32.38
C ASP A 18 -6.06 13.07 -32.01
N TYR A 19 -5.82 11.76 -32.17
CA TYR A 19 -4.58 11.06 -31.80
C TYR A 19 -3.97 10.28 -32.97
N PRO A 20 -3.50 10.94 -34.05
CA PRO A 20 -3.10 10.28 -35.30
C PRO A 20 -1.98 9.24 -35.13
N ALA A 21 -0.98 9.50 -34.27
CA ALA A 21 0.09 8.53 -34.02
C ALA A 21 -0.41 7.26 -33.30
N ILE A 22 -1.37 7.42 -32.38
CA ILE A 22 -2.00 6.29 -31.69
C ILE A 22 -2.92 5.52 -32.64
N LYS A 23 -3.68 6.23 -33.46
CA LYS A 23 -4.52 5.65 -34.51
C LYS A 23 -3.69 4.78 -35.46
N GLU A 24 -2.64 5.35 -36.05
CA GLU A 24 -1.75 4.65 -36.98
C GLU A 24 -1.13 3.40 -36.34
N TYR A 25 -0.69 3.50 -35.08
CA TYR A 25 -0.18 2.35 -34.35
C TYR A 25 -1.23 1.26 -34.14
N LEU A 26 -2.44 1.62 -33.71
CA LEU A 26 -3.51 0.66 -33.46
C LEU A 26 -4.06 0.03 -34.75
N GLU A 27 -4.09 0.76 -35.86
CA GLU A 27 -4.53 0.25 -37.16
C GLU A 27 -3.68 -0.93 -37.67
N GLN A 28 -2.40 -1.02 -37.27
CA GLN A 28 -1.53 -2.16 -37.60
C GLN A 28 -2.03 -3.51 -37.07
N PHE A 29 -2.93 -3.48 -36.07
CA PHE A 29 -3.53 -4.67 -35.47
C PHE A 29 -4.92 -4.98 -36.03
N LEU A 30 -5.45 -4.21 -36.97
CA LEU A 30 -6.72 -4.56 -37.63
C LEU A 30 -6.55 -5.79 -38.54
N PRO A 31 -7.59 -6.64 -38.67
CA PRO A 31 -8.93 -6.51 -38.08
C PRO A 31 -9.03 -7.05 -36.64
N LYS A 32 -7.94 -7.56 -36.04
CA LYS A 32 -7.96 -8.22 -34.72
C LYS A 32 -8.60 -7.38 -33.62
N LEU A 33 -8.39 -6.05 -33.64
CA LEU A 33 -8.95 -5.13 -32.65
C LEU A 33 -10.46 -4.90 -32.80
N ASN A 34 -11.06 -5.20 -33.95
CA ASN A 34 -12.50 -5.07 -34.12
C ASN A 34 -13.22 -5.85 -33.02
N GLN A 35 -14.33 -5.29 -32.53
CA GLN A 35 -15.11 -5.90 -31.46
C GLN A 35 -16.38 -6.50 -32.07
N THR A 36 -16.23 -7.41 -33.05
CA THR A 36 -17.35 -8.07 -33.77
C THR A 36 -17.53 -9.55 -33.44
N GLY A 37 -16.48 -10.22 -32.94
CA GLY A 37 -16.43 -11.67 -32.69
C GLY A 37 -16.31 -12.53 -33.94
N GLU A 38 -16.08 -11.93 -35.11
CA GLU A 38 -16.03 -12.61 -36.41
C GLU A 38 -14.66 -13.27 -36.64
N PRO A 39 -14.61 -14.39 -37.40
CA PRO A 39 -13.35 -15.00 -37.78
C PRO A 39 -12.64 -14.21 -38.88
N PHE A 40 -11.31 -14.23 -38.90
CA PHE A 40 -10.48 -13.73 -39.99
C PHE A 40 -9.23 -14.62 -40.16
N ILE A 41 -8.56 -14.52 -41.31
CA ILE A 41 -7.26 -15.15 -41.56
C ILE A 41 -6.19 -14.08 -41.36
N ASP A 42 -5.20 -14.34 -40.52
CA ASP A 42 -4.11 -13.38 -40.29
C ASP A 42 -2.99 -13.49 -41.33
N LYS A 43 -1.96 -12.65 -41.20
CA LYS A 43 -0.82 -12.59 -42.13
C LYS A 43 0.03 -13.88 -42.20
N ASN A 44 -0.18 -14.81 -41.27
CA ASN A 44 0.52 -16.10 -41.20
C ASN A 44 -0.40 -17.25 -41.66
N ASP A 45 -1.51 -16.95 -42.34
CA ASP A 45 -2.55 -17.90 -42.76
C ASP A 45 -3.25 -18.64 -41.59
N GLU A 46 -3.21 -18.07 -40.38
CA GLU A 46 -3.87 -18.65 -39.22
C GLU A 46 -5.29 -18.12 -39.04
N LYS A 47 -6.23 -19.01 -38.75
CA LYS A 47 -7.61 -18.65 -38.43
C LYS A 47 -7.71 -18.06 -37.01
N GLN A 48 -8.01 -16.77 -36.94
CA GLN A 48 -8.18 -16.02 -35.70
C GLN A 48 -9.63 -15.52 -35.57
N LYS A 49 -9.95 -14.90 -34.43
CA LYS A 49 -11.20 -14.15 -34.23
C LYS A 49 -10.88 -12.73 -33.82
N THR A 50 -11.74 -11.79 -34.22
CA THR A 50 -11.75 -10.44 -33.65
C THR A 50 -12.15 -10.49 -32.17
N ARG A 51 -11.96 -9.40 -31.43
CA ARG A 51 -12.34 -9.32 -30.02
C ARG A 51 -13.83 -9.60 -29.83
N LYS A 52 -14.22 -10.04 -28.61
CA LYS A 52 -15.64 -10.28 -28.25
C LYS A 52 -16.51 -9.09 -28.67
N LYS A 53 -17.71 -9.37 -29.19
CA LYS A 53 -18.62 -8.32 -29.65
C LYS A 53 -19.03 -7.39 -28.51
N THR A 54 -18.82 -6.08 -28.69
CA THR A 54 -19.28 -5.02 -27.78
C THR A 54 -19.88 -3.86 -28.59
N GLY A 55 -20.44 -2.87 -27.92
CA GLY A 55 -20.87 -1.60 -28.54
C GLY A 55 -19.78 -0.52 -28.57
N ASN A 56 -18.56 -0.85 -28.13
CA ASN A 56 -17.45 0.09 -28.00
C ASN A 56 -16.79 0.31 -29.37
N LYS A 57 -16.03 1.39 -29.51
CA LYS A 57 -15.24 1.65 -30.72
C LYS A 57 -14.12 0.59 -30.83
N TRP A 58 -13.69 0.29 -32.05
CA TRP A 58 -12.70 -0.77 -32.32
C TRP A 58 -11.36 -0.56 -31.57
N PHE A 59 -10.99 0.69 -31.33
CA PHE A 59 -9.76 1.06 -30.64
C PHE A 59 -9.88 1.05 -29.11
N GLU A 60 -11.10 0.93 -28.56
CA GLU A 60 -11.34 0.99 -27.12
C GLU A 60 -11.10 -0.35 -26.40
N THR A 61 -10.94 -0.31 -25.08
CA THR A 61 -11.02 -1.51 -24.24
C THR A 61 -12.41 -2.14 -24.33
N GLN A 62 -12.50 -3.44 -24.05
CA GLN A 62 -13.78 -4.14 -24.05
C GLN A 62 -14.60 -3.83 -22.80
N ASP A 63 -13.92 -3.70 -21.67
CA ASP A 63 -14.50 -3.27 -20.41
C ASP A 63 -14.60 -1.74 -20.37
N GLN A 64 -15.65 -1.24 -19.70
CA GLN A 64 -15.99 0.19 -19.65
C GLN A 64 -15.04 1.01 -18.77
N ILE A 65 -14.30 0.39 -17.84
CA ILE A 65 -13.29 0.99 -16.92
C ILE A 65 -13.64 2.44 -16.51
N ALA A 66 -14.87 2.66 -16.04
CA ALA A 66 -15.35 4.00 -15.67
C ALA A 66 -14.66 4.56 -14.42
N TYR A 67 -14.12 3.67 -13.57
CA TYR A 67 -13.41 4.00 -12.34
C TYR A 67 -11.92 4.36 -12.57
N TRP A 68 -11.50 4.64 -13.80
CA TRP A 68 -10.10 4.91 -14.13
C TRP A 68 -9.48 6.06 -13.29
N ASN A 69 -10.29 7.03 -12.88
CA ASN A 69 -9.85 8.13 -12.02
C ASN A 69 -9.42 7.67 -10.62
N GLU A 70 -9.89 6.52 -10.14
CA GLU A 70 -9.45 5.95 -8.86
C GLU A 70 -7.95 5.62 -8.88
N PHE A 71 -7.39 5.24 -10.03
CA PHE A 71 -5.94 4.98 -10.15
C PHE A 71 -5.09 6.23 -9.91
N ASN A 72 -5.67 7.43 -10.05
CA ASN A 72 -4.99 8.70 -9.82
C ASN A 72 -4.99 9.14 -8.36
N LYS A 73 -5.81 8.50 -7.52
CA LYS A 73 -5.84 8.77 -6.08
C LYS A 73 -4.66 8.09 -5.38
N GLU A 74 -4.37 8.60 -4.20
CA GLU A 74 -3.55 7.91 -3.20
C GLU A 74 -4.10 6.50 -2.98
N LYS A 75 -3.21 5.50 -2.98
CA LYS A 75 -3.64 4.10 -2.88
C LYS A 75 -2.63 3.23 -2.16
N ILE A 76 -3.15 2.16 -1.57
CA ILE A 76 -2.34 1.03 -1.11
C ILE A 76 -2.19 0.05 -2.27
N VAL A 77 -0.97 -0.43 -2.50
CA VAL A 77 -0.66 -1.47 -3.48
C VAL A 77 0.05 -2.63 -2.79
N TRP A 78 -0.35 -3.86 -3.10
CA TRP A 78 0.31 -5.07 -2.57
C TRP A 78 0.29 -6.21 -3.58
N LYS A 79 1.16 -7.19 -3.38
CA LYS A 79 1.16 -8.43 -4.18
C LYS A 79 0.00 -9.32 -3.75
N ARG A 80 -0.76 -9.84 -4.72
CA ARG A 80 -1.86 -10.79 -4.45
C ARG A 80 -1.35 -12.11 -3.89
N ILE A 81 -0.17 -12.56 -4.30
CA ILE A 81 0.41 -13.83 -3.85
C ILE A 81 1.86 -13.62 -3.40
N GLY A 82 2.20 -14.16 -2.22
CA GLY A 82 3.58 -14.23 -1.75
C GLY A 82 3.73 -14.68 -0.30
N SER A 83 4.97 -15.00 0.07
CA SER A 83 5.37 -15.39 1.44
C SER A 83 5.68 -14.19 2.35
N ILE A 84 5.93 -13.02 1.77
CA ILE A 84 6.23 -11.79 2.51
C ILE A 84 5.13 -10.77 2.24
N LEU A 85 4.43 -10.38 3.31
CA LEU A 85 3.38 -9.37 3.28
C LEU A 85 3.99 -7.97 3.35
N LYS A 86 3.78 -7.19 2.29
CA LYS A 86 4.17 -5.78 2.20
C LYS A 86 3.07 -4.99 1.53
N PHE A 87 2.63 -3.93 2.19
CA PHE A 87 1.66 -2.97 1.67
C PHE A 87 2.38 -1.65 1.44
N ALA A 88 2.34 -1.15 0.21
CA ALA A 88 3.03 0.06 -0.20
C ALA A 88 2.03 1.18 -0.42
N TYR A 89 2.42 2.39 -0.04
CA TYR A 89 1.70 3.62 -0.37
C TYR A 89 2.12 4.08 -1.77
N ASP A 90 1.16 4.49 -2.58
CA ASP A 90 1.40 5.12 -3.87
C ASP A 90 0.61 6.42 -4.00
N ASP A 91 1.35 7.52 -4.04
CA ASP A 91 0.91 8.89 -4.32
C ASP A 91 1.40 9.38 -5.70
N LYS A 92 2.13 8.54 -6.46
CA LYS A 92 2.75 8.91 -7.75
C LYS A 92 1.95 8.45 -8.96
N LYS A 93 0.69 8.04 -8.76
CA LYS A 93 -0.22 7.57 -9.82
C LYS A 93 0.35 6.40 -10.63
N ASN A 94 1.08 5.51 -9.95
CA ASN A 94 1.62 4.32 -10.60
C ASN A 94 0.49 3.35 -10.96
N TYR A 95 0.72 2.58 -12.02
CA TYR A 95 -0.14 1.46 -12.43
C TYR A 95 0.55 0.14 -12.13
N CYS A 96 -0.24 -0.87 -11.80
CA CYS A 96 0.25 -2.17 -11.38
C CYS A 96 -0.36 -3.29 -12.23
N LEU A 97 0.32 -4.43 -12.30
CA LEU A 97 -0.12 -5.61 -13.07
C LEU A 97 -1.17 -6.41 -12.29
N ASP A 98 -1.91 -7.31 -12.95
CA ASP A 98 -2.91 -8.18 -12.30
C ASP A 98 -2.35 -9.08 -11.18
N SER A 99 -1.02 -9.27 -11.11
CA SER A 99 -0.37 -9.95 -9.98
C SER A 99 -0.42 -9.16 -8.66
N THR A 100 -0.95 -7.94 -8.68
CA THR A 100 -1.11 -7.04 -7.55
C THR A 100 -2.57 -6.67 -7.33
N CYS A 101 -2.84 -6.08 -6.18
CA CYS A 101 -4.13 -5.53 -5.81
C CYS A 101 -3.94 -4.08 -5.36
N ILE A 102 -5.02 -3.29 -5.43
CA ILE A 102 -5.06 -1.89 -5.00
C ILE A 102 -6.23 -1.64 -4.06
N ALA A 103 -6.07 -0.64 -3.18
CA ALA A 103 -7.15 -0.08 -2.38
C ALA A 103 -7.03 1.45 -2.36
N THR A 104 -8.12 2.14 -2.71
CA THR A 104 -8.29 3.60 -2.60
C THR A 104 -9.40 3.89 -1.59
N GLY A 105 -9.43 5.08 -1.01
CA GLY A 105 -10.47 5.45 -0.04
C GLY A 105 -9.98 6.45 0.99
N GLU A 106 -10.64 6.48 2.14
CA GLU A 106 -10.24 7.28 3.29
C GLU A 106 -9.24 6.54 4.18
N ASN A 107 -8.51 7.28 5.02
CA ASN A 107 -7.61 6.74 6.06
C ASN A 107 -6.50 5.82 5.51
N ILE A 108 -6.08 6.03 4.26
CA ILE A 108 -5.17 5.14 3.54
C ILE A 108 -3.86 4.93 4.31
N LYS A 109 -3.29 5.98 4.90
CA LYS A 109 -2.06 5.88 5.69
C LYS A 109 -2.27 5.10 7.00
N TYR A 110 -3.36 5.36 7.74
CA TYR A 110 -3.70 4.58 8.93
C TYR A 110 -3.90 3.09 8.60
N ILE A 111 -4.71 2.80 7.58
CA ILE A 111 -4.95 1.42 7.12
C ILE A 111 -3.65 0.78 6.68
N MET A 112 -2.78 1.47 5.94
CA MET A 112 -1.48 0.92 5.53
C MET A 112 -0.56 0.65 6.73
N GLY A 113 -0.51 1.56 7.70
CA GLY A 113 0.24 1.38 8.95
C GLY A 113 -0.22 0.12 9.69
N TYR A 114 -1.54 -0.02 9.86
CA TYR A 114 -2.15 -1.23 10.42
C TYR A 114 -1.83 -2.49 9.61
N LEU A 115 -1.99 -2.47 8.28
CA LEU A 115 -1.79 -3.64 7.42
C LEU A 115 -0.35 -4.16 7.47
N ASN A 116 0.63 -3.26 7.66
CA ASN A 116 2.04 -3.61 7.83
C ASN A 116 2.41 -4.00 9.28
N SER A 117 1.52 -3.80 10.25
CA SER A 117 1.77 -4.20 11.64
C SER A 117 1.86 -5.71 11.81
N LYS A 118 2.53 -6.15 12.89
CA LYS A 118 2.67 -7.56 13.25
C LYS A 118 1.32 -8.24 13.48
N ILE A 119 0.35 -7.58 14.14
CA ILE A 119 -0.97 -8.20 14.39
C ILE A 119 -1.72 -8.47 13.09
N SER A 120 -1.70 -7.53 12.13
CA SER A 120 -2.36 -7.71 10.84
C SER A 120 -1.69 -8.83 10.04
N LYS A 121 -0.35 -8.85 10.02
CA LYS A 121 0.41 -9.92 9.36
C LYS A 121 0.15 -11.28 10.00
N TYR A 122 0.07 -11.34 11.32
CA TYR A 122 -0.29 -12.55 12.06
C TYR A 122 -1.69 -13.03 11.66
N TYR A 123 -2.69 -12.16 11.71
CA TYR A 123 -4.06 -12.47 11.30
C TYR A 123 -4.11 -13.00 9.86
N LEU A 124 -3.52 -12.28 8.91
CA LEU A 124 -3.49 -12.71 7.51
C LEU A 124 -2.74 -14.03 7.31
N SER A 125 -1.73 -14.32 8.12
CA SER A 125 -1.04 -15.61 8.05
C SER A 125 -1.90 -16.80 8.49
N LYS A 126 -2.92 -16.56 9.34
CA LYS A 126 -3.86 -17.58 9.83
C LYS A 126 -5.07 -17.73 8.92
N GLU A 127 -5.65 -16.61 8.50
CA GLU A 127 -6.96 -16.59 7.84
C GLU A 127 -6.88 -16.57 6.32
N ALA A 128 -5.80 -16.03 5.72
CA ALA A 128 -5.74 -15.92 4.28
C ALA A 128 -5.53 -17.30 3.61
N PRO A 129 -6.19 -17.56 2.46
CA PRO A 129 -5.98 -18.78 1.70
C PRO A 129 -4.51 -18.96 1.30
N ARG A 130 -4.10 -20.22 1.10
CA ARG A 130 -2.75 -20.55 0.65
C ARG A 130 -2.77 -21.23 -0.71
N THR A 131 -1.72 -21.01 -1.50
CA THR A 131 -1.45 -21.80 -2.69
C THR A 131 -1.08 -23.23 -2.30
N GLY A 132 -1.04 -24.14 -3.28
CA GLY A 132 -0.53 -25.50 -3.06
C GLY A 132 0.94 -25.56 -2.61
N THR A 133 1.71 -24.48 -2.79
CA THR A 133 3.11 -24.34 -2.34
C THR A 133 3.25 -23.63 -1.00
N GLY A 134 2.15 -23.22 -0.37
CA GLY A 134 2.12 -22.62 0.96
C GLY A 134 2.19 -21.09 1.00
N ASP A 135 2.33 -20.41 -0.14
CA ASP A 135 2.29 -18.95 -0.24
C ASP A 135 0.90 -18.41 0.10
N LEU A 136 0.82 -17.24 0.75
CA LEU A 136 -0.45 -16.61 1.07
C LEU A 136 -1.05 -15.97 -0.19
N ILE A 137 -2.38 -16.06 -0.31
CA ILE A 137 -3.19 -15.40 -1.34
C ILE A 137 -3.96 -14.25 -0.67
N ILE A 138 -3.41 -13.04 -0.77
CA ILE A 138 -3.98 -11.81 -0.23
C ILE A 138 -4.79 -11.10 -1.31
N SER A 139 -5.91 -11.72 -1.71
CA SER A 139 -6.90 -11.05 -2.56
C SER A 139 -7.66 -9.97 -1.78
N VAL A 140 -8.46 -9.17 -2.48
CA VAL A 140 -9.37 -8.20 -1.82
C VAL A 140 -10.30 -8.92 -0.84
N GLN A 141 -10.82 -10.10 -1.21
CA GLN A 141 -11.68 -10.91 -0.35
C GLN A 141 -10.96 -11.46 0.89
N ALA A 142 -9.65 -11.67 0.83
CA ALA A 142 -8.88 -12.11 2.00
C ALA A 142 -8.60 -10.95 2.98
N LEU A 143 -8.56 -9.71 2.49
CA LEU A 143 -8.37 -8.52 3.33
C LEU A 143 -9.68 -7.98 3.91
N GLU A 144 -10.79 -8.11 3.19
CA GLU A 144 -12.11 -7.62 3.60
C GLU A 144 -12.53 -8.02 5.03
N PRO A 145 -12.29 -9.25 5.52
CA PRO A 145 -12.64 -9.63 6.89
C PRO A 145 -11.59 -9.24 7.94
N ASN A 146 -10.51 -8.53 7.58
CA ASN A 146 -9.49 -8.12 8.55
C ASN A 146 -10.08 -7.12 9.55
N PRO A 147 -10.01 -7.38 10.87
CA PRO A 147 -10.71 -6.57 11.88
C PRO A 147 -10.01 -5.23 12.19
N ILE A 148 -9.86 -4.35 11.19
CA ILE A 148 -9.19 -3.04 11.36
C ILE A 148 -9.94 -2.21 12.44
N PRO A 149 -9.27 -1.79 13.54
CA PRO A 149 -9.89 -0.99 14.57
C PRO A 149 -10.49 0.31 14.01
N GLN A 150 -11.74 0.59 14.37
CA GLN A 150 -12.42 1.82 13.99
C GLN A 150 -12.21 2.87 15.08
N ILE A 151 -11.26 3.77 14.86
CA ILE A 151 -10.88 4.84 15.79
C ILE A 151 -11.12 6.22 15.17
N SER A 152 -11.24 7.26 15.99
CA SER A 152 -11.45 8.65 15.53
C SER A 152 -10.28 9.17 14.70
N LYS A 153 -10.50 10.18 13.84
CA LYS A 153 -9.44 10.78 13.01
C LYS A 153 -8.30 11.34 13.87
N GLU A 154 -8.63 11.88 15.04
CA GLU A 154 -7.67 12.38 16.03
C GLU A 154 -6.77 11.26 16.55
N GLN A 155 -7.33 10.07 16.80
CA GLN A 155 -6.56 8.90 17.23
C GLN A 155 -5.78 8.25 16.09
N GLN A 156 -6.19 8.42 14.83
CA GLN A 156 -5.45 7.95 13.65
C GLN A 156 -4.20 8.78 13.38
N LYS A 157 -4.24 10.08 13.68
CA LYS A 157 -3.20 11.05 13.33
C LYS A 157 -1.77 10.65 13.75
N PRO A 158 -1.51 10.10 14.95
CA PRO A 158 -0.18 9.61 15.29
C PRO A 158 0.32 8.49 14.38
N PHE A 159 -0.55 7.56 13.95
CA PHE A 159 -0.19 6.51 13.00
C PHE A 159 0.18 7.10 11.64
N GLU A 160 -0.65 8.03 11.14
CA GLU A 160 -0.43 8.68 9.84
C GLU A 160 0.88 9.46 9.82
N THR A 161 1.18 10.19 10.90
CA THR A 161 2.42 10.96 11.03
C THR A 161 3.66 10.06 11.06
N LEU A 162 3.61 8.94 11.79
CA LEU A 162 4.70 7.95 11.80
C LEU A 162 4.88 7.29 10.42
N VAL A 163 3.77 7.01 9.73
CA VAL A 163 3.81 6.53 8.34
C VAL A 163 4.52 7.53 7.44
N ASP A 164 4.22 8.82 7.55
CA ASP A 164 4.87 9.87 6.76
C ASP A 164 6.37 9.96 7.04
N TYR A 165 6.78 9.81 8.30
CA TYR A 165 8.20 9.75 8.66
C TYR A 165 8.89 8.55 8.00
N ILE A 166 8.26 7.37 8.05
CA ILE A 166 8.81 6.15 7.45
C ILE A 166 8.91 6.28 5.93
N LEU A 167 7.86 6.81 5.27
CA LEU A 167 7.83 7.02 3.82
C LEU A 167 8.91 8.01 3.39
N PHE A 168 9.04 9.13 4.09
CA PHE A 168 10.09 10.11 3.82
C PHE A 168 11.47 9.49 3.97
N LEU A 169 11.76 8.83 5.10
CA LEU A 169 13.07 8.20 5.35
C LEU A 169 13.41 7.16 4.28
N LYS A 170 12.48 6.27 3.93
CA LYS A 170 12.73 5.22 2.92
C LYS A 170 12.89 5.73 1.50
N ALA A 171 12.49 6.97 1.22
CA ALA A 171 12.75 7.62 -0.06
C ALA A 171 14.18 8.17 -0.18
N GLN A 172 14.91 8.30 0.93
CA GLN A 172 16.28 8.80 0.97
C GLN A 172 17.31 7.67 0.84
N ASP A 173 18.55 8.01 0.46
CA ASP A 173 19.69 7.09 0.56
C ASP A 173 20.23 7.04 2.00
N LEU A 174 19.53 6.29 2.86
CA LEU A 174 19.82 6.24 4.30
C LEU A 174 21.23 5.69 4.62
N LYS A 175 21.78 4.82 3.76
CA LYS A 175 23.11 4.23 3.98
C LYS A 175 24.22 5.28 3.96
N PHE A 176 24.06 6.30 3.13
CA PHE A 176 24.99 7.42 3.08
C PHE A 176 24.97 8.26 4.36
N HIS A 177 23.83 8.29 5.07
CA HIS A 177 23.64 9.10 6.28
C HIS A 177 24.09 8.37 7.57
N GLY A 178 24.22 7.04 7.52
CA GLY A 178 24.78 6.20 8.58
C GLY A 178 23.74 5.36 9.33
N ILE A 179 24.24 4.43 10.16
CA ILE A 179 23.43 3.36 10.81
C ILE A 179 22.21 3.91 11.55
N LYS A 180 22.33 5.06 12.21
CA LYS A 180 21.21 5.70 12.92
C LYS A 180 20.00 5.91 12.00
N TYR A 181 20.23 6.39 10.78
CA TYR A 181 19.17 6.69 9.82
C TYR A 181 18.52 5.42 9.27
N GLU A 182 19.28 4.32 9.18
CA GLU A 182 18.72 2.99 8.86
C GLU A 182 17.84 2.44 9.99
N LEU A 183 18.14 2.78 11.25
CA LEU A 183 17.36 2.35 12.43
C LEU A 183 16.05 3.12 12.61
N MET A 184 16.02 4.41 12.26
CA MET A 184 14.86 5.29 12.42
C MET A 184 13.54 4.71 11.87
N PRO A 185 13.46 4.29 10.58
CA PRO A 185 12.20 3.76 10.06
C PRO A 185 11.80 2.44 10.74
N VAL A 186 12.77 1.59 11.11
CA VAL A 186 12.50 0.33 11.82
C VAL A 186 11.92 0.59 13.21
N TYR A 187 12.44 1.59 13.92
CA TYR A 187 11.92 1.95 15.23
C TYR A 187 10.52 2.54 15.15
N PHE A 188 10.24 3.39 14.16
CA PHE A 188 8.87 3.89 13.95
C PHE A 188 7.89 2.78 13.56
N GLU A 189 8.31 1.77 12.80
CA GLU A 189 7.52 0.56 12.55
C GLU A 189 7.21 -0.19 13.86
N GLN A 190 8.18 -0.32 14.76
CA GLN A 190 7.96 -0.94 16.09
C GLN A 190 7.01 -0.12 16.96
N ILE A 191 7.06 1.21 16.90
CA ILE A 191 6.09 2.07 17.59
C ILE A 191 4.69 1.81 17.03
N ILE A 192 4.52 1.76 15.70
CA ILE A 192 3.21 1.41 15.09
C ILE A 192 2.75 0.04 15.58
N ASP A 193 3.61 -0.99 15.61
CA ASP A 193 3.26 -2.31 16.16
C ASP A 193 2.71 -2.19 17.60
N GLY A 194 3.43 -1.48 18.47
CA GLY A 194 3.01 -1.29 19.86
C GLY A 194 1.69 -0.52 20.01
N MET A 195 1.49 0.51 19.19
CA MET A 195 0.24 1.27 19.17
C MET A 195 -0.93 0.39 18.71
N VAL A 196 -0.71 -0.47 17.70
CA VAL A 196 -1.75 -1.40 17.27
C VAL A 196 -2.02 -2.44 18.35
N TYR A 197 -1.01 -2.98 19.05
CA TYR A 197 -1.25 -3.87 20.18
C TYR A 197 -2.12 -3.21 21.26
N GLU A 198 -1.88 -1.93 21.55
CA GLU A 198 -2.68 -1.17 22.51
C GLU A 198 -4.15 -0.99 22.09
N LEU A 199 -4.44 -0.93 20.79
CA LEU A 199 -5.83 -0.92 20.31
C LEU A 199 -6.58 -2.23 20.56
N TYR A 200 -5.88 -3.36 20.67
CA TYR A 200 -6.49 -4.69 20.88
C TYR A 200 -6.41 -5.19 22.32
N PHE A 201 -5.37 -4.79 23.04
CA PHE A 201 -5.03 -5.28 24.38
C PHE A 201 -4.90 -4.14 25.39
N GLU A 202 -5.74 -3.12 25.25
CA GLU A 202 -5.69 -1.88 26.03
C GLU A 202 -5.62 -2.15 27.55
N GLU A 203 -6.54 -2.96 28.07
CA GLU A 203 -6.62 -3.29 29.50
C GLU A 203 -5.34 -4.02 29.97
N ILE A 204 -4.92 -5.05 29.23
CA ILE A 204 -3.74 -5.87 29.56
C ILE A 204 -2.46 -5.02 29.57
N LEU A 205 -2.29 -4.13 28.58
CA LEU A 205 -1.11 -3.28 28.50
C LEU A 205 -1.09 -2.21 29.59
N LYS A 206 -2.23 -1.62 29.93
CA LYS A 206 -2.33 -0.65 31.03
C LYS A 206 -2.08 -1.29 32.39
N GLU A 207 -2.66 -2.46 32.65
CA GLU A 207 -2.42 -3.20 33.90
C GLU A 207 -0.95 -3.61 34.07
N ALA A 208 -0.27 -3.90 32.96
CA ALA A 208 1.14 -4.27 32.96
C ALA A 208 2.12 -3.07 32.86
N ASP A 209 1.62 -1.82 32.87
CA ASP A 209 2.39 -0.57 32.63
C ASP A 209 3.26 -0.65 31.36
N LYS A 210 2.64 -1.03 30.23
CA LYS A 210 3.28 -1.22 28.92
C LYS A 210 2.58 -0.50 27.77
N ASP A 211 1.55 0.29 28.06
CA ASP A 211 0.92 1.14 27.05
C ASP A 211 1.88 2.27 26.63
N ILE A 212 1.80 2.73 25.38
CA ILE A 212 2.77 3.67 24.79
C ILE A 212 2.13 4.92 24.19
N ILE A 213 0.87 4.87 23.77
CA ILE A 213 0.23 5.96 23.02
C ILE A 213 0.25 7.26 23.84
N GLN A 214 -0.06 7.19 25.15
CA GLN A 214 -0.06 8.37 26.01
C GLN A 214 1.33 9.01 26.19
N TYR A 215 2.41 8.29 25.89
CA TYR A 215 3.79 8.74 26.08
C TYR A 215 4.45 9.25 24.79
N LEU A 216 3.79 9.15 23.63
CA LEU A 216 4.33 9.68 22.36
C LEU A 216 4.55 11.20 22.42
N GLY A 217 3.61 11.90 23.07
CA GLY A 217 3.53 13.36 23.02
C GLY A 217 3.19 13.86 21.61
N GLU A 218 3.57 15.11 21.32
CA GLU A 218 3.33 15.72 20.01
C GLU A 218 4.26 15.13 18.94
N LEU A 219 3.67 14.79 17.79
CA LEU A 219 4.35 14.34 16.58
C LEU A 219 4.10 15.40 15.48
N PRO A 220 5.07 16.28 15.18
CA PRO A 220 4.89 17.34 14.20
C PRO A 220 4.71 16.81 12.78
N GLU A 221 3.73 17.32 12.05
CA GLU A 221 3.54 17.01 10.63
C GLU A 221 4.71 17.56 9.79
N ILE A 222 5.12 16.80 8.76
CA ILE A 222 6.26 17.17 7.90
C ILE A 222 5.85 17.50 6.46
N GLU A 223 4.61 17.25 6.07
CA GLU A 223 4.16 17.39 4.68
C GLU A 223 4.22 18.83 4.18
N ASN A 224 3.91 19.78 5.06
CA ASN A 224 3.87 21.21 4.74
C ASN A 224 5.25 21.90 4.72
N LEU A 225 6.32 21.15 4.96
CA LEU A 225 7.68 21.70 5.03
C LEU A 225 8.33 21.76 3.66
N SER A 226 9.07 22.85 3.42
CA SER A 226 9.60 23.18 2.09
C SER A 226 10.92 22.48 1.75
N THR A 227 11.67 21.97 2.74
CA THR A 227 12.95 21.31 2.49
C THR A 227 13.07 19.94 3.17
N ASP A 228 13.77 19.01 2.52
CA ASP A 228 14.08 17.69 3.07
C ASP A 228 14.94 17.79 4.35
N GLU A 229 15.79 18.80 4.47
CA GLU A 229 16.58 19.07 5.67
C GLU A 229 15.70 19.39 6.89
N GLN A 230 14.66 20.23 6.72
CA GLN A 230 13.72 20.54 7.79
C GLN A 230 12.96 19.29 8.24
N LYS A 231 12.48 18.49 7.28
CA LYS A 231 11.80 17.22 7.55
C LYS A 231 12.73 16.28 8.32
N MET A 232 13.96 16.08 7.84
CA MET A 232 14.93 15.21 8.49
C MET A 232 15.24 15.64 9.93
N ASN A 233 15.47 16.94 10.17
CA ASN A 233 15.75 17.45 11.50
C ASN A 233 14.61 17.19 12.50
N ILE A 234 13.35 17.35 12.07
CA ILE A 234 12.19 17.05 12.91
C ILE A 234 12.14 15.56 13.25
N ILE A 235 12.25 14.71 12.24
CA ILE A 235 12.18 13.26 12.41
C ILE A 235 13.32 12.76 13.31
N GLU A 236 14.53 13.30 13.13
CA GLU A 236 15.69 12.97 13.97
C GLU A 236 15.47 13.39 15.43
N ASN A 237 14.92 14.58 15.67
CA ASN A 237 14.59 15.05 17.02
C ASN A 237 13.55 14.15 17.69
N ILE A 238 12.50 13.77 16.97
CA ILE A 238 11.47 12.84 17.48
C ILE A 238 12.08 11.47 17.76
N PHE A 239 12.91 10.93 16.86
CA PHE A 239 13.60 9.67 17.08
C PHE A 239 14.47 9.74 18.34
N ASN A 240 15.32 10.77 18.48
CA ASN A 240 16.20 10.92 19.64
C ASN A 240 15.41 10.98 20.95
N LYS A 241 14.28 11.69 20.97
CA LYS A 241 13.39 11.77 22.13
C LYS A 241 12.78 10.42 22.47
N LEU A 242 12.15 9.76 21.49
CA LEU A 242 11.39 8.52 21.72
C LEU A 242 12.30 7.31 21.92
N HIS A 243 13.53 7.33 21.40
CA HIS A 243 14.55 6.29 21.52
C HIS A 243 15.53 6.55 22.69
N ASP A 244 15.31 7.59 23.49
CA ASP A 244 16.09 7.79 24.71
C ASP A 244 15.86 6.64 25.71
N ASN A 245 16.91 6.23 26.45
CA ASN A 245 16.83 5.11 27.39
C ASN A 245 15.89 5.38 28.57
N GLY A 246 15.64 6.65 28.92
CA GLY A 246 14.68 7.03 29.94
C GLY A 246 13.25 7.14 29.41
N HIS A 247 13.03 7.10 28.10
CA HIS A 247 11.72 7.31 27.51
C HIS A 247 10.82 6.08 27.67
N LYS A 248 9.60 6.29 28.19
CA LYS A 248 8.63 5.19 28.43
C LYS A 248 8.31 4.38 27.18
N VAL A 249 8.09 5.04 26.03
CA VAL A 249 7.83 4.36 24.74
C VAL A 249 8.89 3.28 24.45
N LYS A 250 10.18 3.61 24.54
CA LYS A 250 11.26 2.65 24.29
C LYS A 250 11.23 1.49 25.26
N ASN A 251 11.14 1.79 26.54
CA ASN A 251 11.20 0.79 27.61
C ASN A 251 9.99 -0.15 27.53
N HIS A 252 8.79 0.40 27.33
CA HIS A 252 7.56 -0.36 27.23
C HIS A 252 7.54 -1.24 25.97
N LEU A 253 8.00 -0.72 24.82
CA LEU A 253 8.19 -1.53 23.60
C LEU A 253 9.18 -2.67 23.81
N PHE A 254 10.30 -2.41 24.49
CA PHE A 254 11.32 -3.43 24.74
C PHE A 254 10.78 -4.61 25.57
N TYR A 255 9.88 -4.35 26.51
CA TYR A 255 9.27 -5.37 27.38
C TYR A 255 7.88 -5.82 26.92
N MET A 256 7.39 -5.37 25.77
CA MET A 256 6.03 -5.66 25.32
C MET A 256 5.83 -7.15 25.02
N ASP A 257 6.89 -7.82 24.56
CA ASP A 257 6.91 -9.27 24.35
C ASP A 257 6.93 -10.10 25.64
N THR A 258 6.78 -9.49 26.81
CA THR A 258 6.50 -10.23 28.05
C THR A 258 5.01 -10.51 28.24
N ILE A 259 4.14 -9.86 27.45
CA ILE A 259 2.70 -10.11 27.39
C ILE A 259 2.45 -11.34 26.50
N GLU A 260 1.67 -12.30 27.01
CA GLU A 260 1.50 -13.61 26.38
C GLU A 260 0.86 -13.52 24.99
N GLU A 261 -0.17 -12.70 24.85
CA GLU A 261 -0.85 -12.46 23.58
C GLU A 261 0.11 -11.91 22.52
N ILE A 262 1.00 -11.00 22.92
CA ILE A 262 2.01 -10.41 22.03
C ILE A 262 3.08 -11.45 21.67
N LYS A 263 3.54 -12.28 22.61
CA LYS A 263 4.47 -13.38 22.29
C LYS A 263 3.91 -14.32 21.23
N ILE A 264 2.65 -14.70 21.36
CA ILE A 264 1.95 -15.56 20.39
C ILE A 264 1.95 -14.92 18.99
N ILE A 265 1.66 -13.62 18.91
CA ILE A 265 1.66 -12.85 17.66
C ILE A 265 3.06 -12.80 17.05
N GLU A 266 4.08 -12.60 17.88
CA GLU A 266 5.49 -12.51 17.44
C GLU A 266 6.15 -13.87 17.20
N GLY A 267 5.50 -14.97 17.59
CA GLY A 267 6.03 -16.34 17.47
C GLY A 267 7.20 -16.64 18.41
N LYS A 268 7.18 -16.07 19.63
CA LYS A 268 8.21 -16.24 20.67
C LYS A 268 7.78 -17.19 21.77
#